data_AF-A0A6V8D0H2-F1
#
_entry.id   AF-A0A6V8D0H2-F1
#
_cell.length_a   1.000
_cell.length_b   1.000
_cell.length_c   1.000
_cell.angle_alpha   90.00
_cell.angle_beta   90.00
_cell.angle_gamma   90.00
#
_symmetry.space_group_name_H-M   'P 1'
#
loop_
_entity.id
_entity.type
_entity.pdbx_description
1 polymer ?
#
loop_
_entity_poly.entity_id
_entity_poly.type
_entity_poly.pdbx_seq_one_letter_code
_entity_poly.pdbx_strand_id
1 'polypeptide(L)'
;MRLKWPVYVFTAAIFFLFAMGVQFISLGKTSIVGLFIILTILYAWVAWVMVKQNAVLELHTYQTCSSCGELTPAQGDYCMICGAASP
;
A
#
# COMPACT_ATOMS: atom_id res chain seq x y z
N MET A 1 1.52 6.99 8.09
CA MET A 1 0.42 7.66 7.33
C MET A 1 0.78 8.10 5.90
N ARG A 2 2.04 7.98 5.43
CA ARG A 2 2.51 8.46 4.11
C ARG A 2 1.98 7.67 2.89
N LEU A 3 1.43 6.46 3.11
CA LEU A 3 0.92 5.59 2.05
C LEU A 3 -0.52 5.90 1.59
N LYS A 4 -1.32 6.64 2.38
CA LYS A 4 -2.72 6.94 2.00
C LYS A 4 -2.82 7.89 0.80
N TRP A 5 -1.89 8.84 0.69
CA TRP A 5 -1.90 9.87 -0.35
C TRP A 5 -1.69 9.31 -1.77
N PRO A 6 -0.69 8.46 -2.04
CA PRO A 6 -0.54 7.85 -3.37
C PRO A 6 -1.74 6.99 -3.78
N VAL A 7 -2.47 6.39 -2.85
CA VAL A 7 -3.70 5.63 -3.15
C VAL A 7 -4.78 6.56 -3.67
N TYR A 8 -5.05 7.69 -3.01
CA TYR A 8 -6.08 8.62 -3.46
C TYR A 8 -5.75 9.21 -4.83
N VAL A 9 -4.48 9.55 -5.08
CA VAL A 9 -4.04 10.07 -6.39
C VAL A 9 -4.19 9.01 -7.48
N PHE A 10 -3.77 7.76 -7.22
CA PHE A 10 -3.85 6.68 -8.20
C PHE A 10 -5.29 6.28 -8.53
N THR A 11 -6.14 6.19 -7.51
CA THR A 11 -7.56 5.88 -7.68
C THR A 11 -8.29 6.99 -8.42
N ALA A 12 -8.06 8.25 -8.07
CA ALA A 12 -8.61 9.39 -8.80
C ALA A 12 -8.16 9.40 -10.28
N ALA A 13 -6.90 9.09 -10.57
CA ALA A 13 -6.39 9.00 -11.93
C ALA A 13 -7.05 7.87 -12.75
N ILE A 14 -7.26 6.70 -12.15
CA ILE A 14 -7.96 5.57 -12.78
C ILE A 14 -9.40 5.95 -13.14
N PHE A 15 -10.16 6.53 -12.20
CA PHE A 15 -11.55 6.93 -12.45
C PHE A 15 -11.62 8.06 -13.46
N PHE A 16 -10.66 8.99 -13.44
CA PHE A 16 -10.56 10.05 -14.43
C PHE A 16 -10.30 9.49 -15.84
N LEU A 17 -9.35 8.55 -16.00
CA LEU A 17 -9.11 7.88 -17.27
C LEU A 17 -10.31 7.08 -17.76
N PHE A 18 -11.03 6.43 -16.85
CA PHE A 18 -12.29 5.74 -17.20
C PHE A 18 -13.34 6.71 -17.71
N ALA A 19 -13.60 7.79 -16.97
CA ALA A 19 -14.58 8.81 -17.35
C ALA A 19 -14.21 9.46 -18.69
N MET A 20 -12.95 9.82 -18.89
CA MET A 20 -12.44 10.36 -20.16
C MET A 20 -12.57 9.33 -21.29
N GLY A 21 -12.24 8.06 -21.05
CA GLY A 21 -12.35 7.00 -22.04
C GLY A 21 -13.79 6.79 -22.51
N VAL A 22 -14.74 6.68 -21.58
CA VAL A 22 -16.15 6.44 -21.89
C VAL A 22 -16.82 7.68 -22.50
N GLN A 23 -16.42 8.90 -22.10
CA GLN A 23 -17.05 10.14 -22.57
C GLN A 23 -16.57 10.58 -23.96
N PHE A 24 -15.28 10.39 -24.29
CA PHE A 24 -14.70 10.93 -25.52
C PHE A 24 -14.50 9.88 -26.63
N ILE A 25 -14.52 8.60 -26.30
CA ILE A 25 -14.40 7.52 -27.27
C ILE A 25 -15.77 6.86 -27.35
N SER A 26 -16.39 6.87 -28.53
CA SER A 26 -17.66 6.16 -28.80
C SER A 26 -17.43 4.64 -28.78
N LEU A 27 -17.07 4.12 -27.60
CA LEU A 27 -16.69 2.74 -27.36
C LEU A 27 -17.94 1.86 -27.42
N GLY A 28 -17.85 0.77 -28.19
CA GLY A 28 -18.83 -0.30 -28.12
C GLY A 28 -18.92 -0.86 -26.69
N LYS A 29 -20.08 -1.43 -26.33
CA LYS A 29 -20.34 -1.99 -24.99
C LYS A 29 -19.25 -2.97 -24.53
N THR A 30 -18.72 -3.78 -25.46
CA THR A 30 -17.62 -4.71 -25.22
C THR A 30 -16.32 -4.02 -24.80
N SER A 31 -15.98 -2.90 -25.41
CA SER A 31 -14.77 -2.14 -25.06
C SER A 31 -14.88 -1.48 -23.69
N ILE A 32 -16.08 -1.01 -23.31
CA ILE A 32 -16.33 -0.44 -21.97
C ILE A 32 -16.14 -1.51 -20.88
N VAL A 33 -16.70 -2.71 -21.09
CA VAL A 33 -16.54 -3.84 -20.16
C VAL A 33 -15.07 -4.24 -20.05
N GLY A 34 -14.34 -4.32 -21.17
CA GLY A 34 -12.90 -4.60 -21.18
C GLY A 34 -12.10 -3.55 -20.39
N LEU A 35 -12.37 -2.27 -20.61
CA LEU A 35 -11.74 -1.16 -19.90
C LEU A 35 -11.99 -1.26 -18.39
N PHE A 36 -13.23 -1.53 -17.99
CA PHE A 36 -13.60 -1.69 -16.59
C PHE A 36 -12.85 -2.83 -15.89
N ILE A 37 -12.75 -4.00 -16.55
CA ILE A 37 -12.02 -5.15 -16.01
C ILE A 37 -10.54 -4.81 -15.85
N ILE A 38 -9.91 -4.21 -16.85
CA ILE A 38 -8.49 -3.83 -16.80
C ILE A 38 -8.21 -2.89 -15.63
N LEU A 39 -9.05 -1.86 -15.46
CA LEU A 39 -8.90 -0.91 -14.35
C LEU A 39 -9.12 -1.57 -12.98
N THR A 40 -10.04 -2.52 -12.90
CA THR A 40 -10.29 -3.29 -11.66
C THR A 40 -9.07 -4.14 -11.29
N ILE A 41 -8.44 -4.80 -12.26
CA ILE A 41 -7.21 -5.57 -12.05
C ILE A 41 -6.06 -4.67 -11.63
N LEU A 42 -5.87 -3.53 -12.31
CA LEU A 42 -4.85 -2.53 -11.95
C LEU A 42 -5.04 -2.02 -10.52
N TYR A 43 -6.28 -1.71 -10.13
CA TYR A 43 -6.61 -1.31 -8.77
C TYR A 43 -6.26 -2.40 -7.74
N ALA A 44 -6.65 -3.65 -8.01
CA ALA A 44 -6.35 -4.78 -7.12
C ALA A 44 -4.84 -5.03 -6.97
N TRP A 45 -4.08 -4.89 -8.07
CA TRP A 45 -2.63 -5.02 -8.06
C TRP A 45 -1.97 -3.95 -7.20
N VAL A 46 -2.37 -2.67 -7.35
CA VAL A 46 -1.85 -1.60 -6.50
C VAL A 46 -2.20 -1.82 -5.04
N ALA A 47 -3.44 -2.21 -4.72
CA ALA A 47 -3.83 -2.54 -3.35
C ALA A 47 -2.92 -3.63 -2.75
N TRP A 48 -2.59 -4.67 -3.52
CA TRP A 48 -1.68 -5.72 -3.09
C TRP A 48 -0.24 -5.25 -2.84
N VAL A 49 0.33 -4.45 -3.74
CA VAL A 49 1.67 -3.86 -3.57
C VAL A 49 1.73 -3.02 -2.29
N MET A 50 0.68 -2.27 -1.99
CA MET A 50 0.60 -1.42 -0.81
C MET A 50 0.58 -2.22 0.50
N VAL A 51 -0.16 -3.34 0.54
CA VAL A 51 -0.16 -4.26 1.70
C VAL A 51 1.25 -4.79 1.96
N LYS A 52 1.98 -5.17 0.90
CA LYS A 52 3.38 -5.60 1.03
C LYS A 52 4.29 -4.49 1.53
N GLN A 53 4.14 -3.26 1.03
CA GLN A 53 4.98 -2.13 1.47
C GLN A 53 4.76 -1.77 2.94
N ASN A 54 3.51 -1.78 3.43
CA ASN A 54 3.23 -1.56 4.85
C ASN A 54 3.88 -2.64 5.72
N ALA A 55 3.75 -3.91 5.34
CA ALA A 55 4.38 -5.00 6.08
C ALA A 55 5.91 -4.85 6.13
N VAL A 56 6.53 -4.42 5.02
CA VAL A 56 7.98 -4.15 4.97
C VAL A 56 8.39 -2.95 5.84
N LEU A 57 7.60 -1.88 5.86
CA LEU A 57 7.87 -0.73 6.72
C LEU A 57 7.77 -1.07 8.20
N GLU A 58 6.81 -1.92 8.58
CA GLU A 58 6.71 -2.44 9.95
C GLU A 58 7.93 -3.29 10.33
N LEU A 59 8.43 -4.14 9.41
CA LEU A 59 9.65 -4.93 9.59
C LEU A 59 10.93 -4.09 9.79
N HIS A 60 10.98 -2.88 9.22
CA HIS A 60 12.15 -2.00 9.32
C HIS A 60 12.05 -0.94 10.42
N THR A 61 10.99 -0.96 11.23
CA THR A 61 10.91 -0.07 12.39
C THR A 61 11.81 -0.60 13.50
N TYR A 62 12.97 0.02 13.68
CA TYR A 62 13.86 -0.21 14.81
C TYR A 62 13.58 0.83 15.90
N GLN A 63 13.52 0.36 17.15
CA GLN A 63 13.37 1.19 18.33
C GLN A 63 14.52 0.92 19.31
N THR A 64 14.88 1.94 20.08
CA THR A 64 15.91 1.82 21.12
C THR A 64 15.31 1.14 22.34
N CYS A 65 15.93 0.06 22.81
CA CYS A 65 15.51 -0.63 24.02
C CYS A 65 15.75 0.23 25.27
N SER A 66 14.77 0.34 26.16
CA SER A 66 14.87 1.10 27.41
C SER A 66 15.84 0.48 28.43
N SER A 67 16.05 -0.84 28.37
CA SER A 67 16.95 -1.57 29.28
C SER A 67 18.42 -1.55 28.85
N CYS A 68 18.72 -1.76 27.56
CA CYS A 68 20.10 -1.89 27.09
C CYS A 68 20.57 -0.77 26.15
N GLY A 69 19.69 0.13 25.72
CA GLY A 69 20.03 1.23 24.80
C GLY A 69 20.27 0.81 23.35
N GLU A 70 20.27 -0.49 23.05
CA GLU A 70 20.51 -1.02 21.70
C GLU A 70 19.27 -0.97 20.80
N LEU A 71 19.51 -0.93 19.48
CA LEU A 71 18.46 -0.95 18.46
C LEU A 71 17.88 -2.36 18.31
N THR A 72 16.59 -2.50 18.58
CA THR A 72 15.82 -3.75 18.39
C THR A 72 14.65 -3.49 17.45
N PRO A 73 14.24 -4.44 16.59
CA PRO A 73 13.03 -4.29 15.79
C PRO A 73 11.80 -4.17 16.70
N ALA A 74 10.84 -3.34 16.30
CA ALA A 74 9.64 -3.02 17.10
C ALA A 74 8.56 -4.11 17.06
N GLN A 75 8.71 -5.15 16.23
CA GLN A 75 7.73 -6.23 16.08
C GLN A 75 7.82 -7.33 17.15
N GLY A 76 8.81 -7.31 18.05
CA GLY A 76 9.01 -8.34 19.07
C GLY A 76 8.56 -7.90 20.46
N ASP A 77 7.95 -8.82 21.23
CA ASP A 77 7.61 -8.63 22.65
C ASP A 77 8.86 -8.46 23.54
N TYR A 78 10.01 -8.91 23.04
CA TYR A 78 11.28 -8.88 23.75
C TYR A 78 12.39 -8.30 22.87
N CYS A 79 13.32 -7.60 23.49
CA CYS A 79 14.54 -7.13 22.86
C CYS A 79 15.40 -8.32 22.43
N MET A 80 15.81 -8.37 21.15
CA MET A 80 16.63 -9.47 20.63
C MET A 80 18.06 -9.51 21.21
N ILE A 81 18.53 -8.42 21.82
CA ILE A 81 19.89 -8.31 22.38
C ILE A 81 19.91 -8.74 23.85
N CYS A 82 18.99 -8.21 24.66
CA CYS A 82 19.01 -8.39 26.12
C CYS A 82 17.86 -9.24 26.68
N GLY A 83 16.85 -9.60 25.87
CA GLY A 83 15.69 -10.36 26.32
C GLY A 83 14.73 -9.62 27.24
N ALA A 84 14.96 -8.33 27.52
CA ALA A 84 14.00 -7.49 28.25
C ALA A 84 12.74 -7.25 27.43
N ALA A 85 11.58 -7.09 28.09
CA ALA A 85 10.35 -6.70 27.41
C ALA A 85 10.58 -5.40 26.61
N SER A 86 10.09 -5.36 25.36
CA SER A 86 10.13 -4.15 24.56
C SER A 86 9.34 -3.02 25.25
N PRO A 87 9.78 -1.75 25.14
CA PRO A 87 9.09 -0.62 25.74
C PRO A 87 7.70 -0.39 25.14
#